data_AF-A0A7C3BND9-F1
#
_entry.id   AF-A0A7C3BND9-F1
#
_cell.length_a   1.000
_cell.length_b   1.000
_cell.length_c   1.000
_cell.angle_alpha   90.00
_cell.angle_beta   90.00
_cell.angle_gamma   90.00
#
_symmetry.space_group_name_H-M   'P 1'
#
loop_
_entity.id
_entity.type
_entity.pdbx_description
1 polymer ?
#
loop_
_entity_poly.entity_id
_entity_poly.type
_entity_poly.pdbx_seq_one_letter_code
_entity_poly.pdbx_strand_id
1 'polypeptide(L)' 'MFKFKPKSHRYGSKFNRGAIVTFAANPALQKRLRDAAIDAGLSVSEALRQIIDYALDALESEADNEKQK' A
#
# COMPACT_ATOMS: atom_id res chain seq x y z
N MET A 1 28.60 -15.90 -8.91
CA MET A 1 27.51 -15.28 -9.70
C MET A 1 26.17 -15.72 -9.12
N PHE A 2 25.58 -14.96 -8.20
CA PHE A 2 24.25 -15.26 -7.66
C PHE A 2 23.19 -14.54 -8.51
N LYS A 3 22.36 -15.32 -9.21
CA LYS A 3 21.25 -14.79 -10.01
C LYS A 3 20.08 -14.49 -9.08
N PHE A 4 19.81 -13.21 -8.82
CA PHE A 4 18.56 -12.75 -8.23
C PHE A 4 17.42 -13.11 -9.19
N LYS A 5 16.63 -14.14 -8.84
CA LYS A 5 15.32 -14.35 -9.48
C LYS A 5 14.35 -13.44 -8.75
N PRO A 6 13.78 -12.40 -9.38
CA PRO A 6 12.69 -11.65 -8.75
C PRO A 6 11.57 -12.66 -8.51
N LYS A 7 11.31 -12.98 -7.24
CA LYS A 7 10.06 -13.65 -6.87
C LYS A 7 8.98 -12.66 -7.23
N SER A 8 8.33 -12.86 -8.37
CA SER A 8 7.06 -12.25 -8.66
C SER A 8 6.07 -12.80 -7.64
N HIS A 9 6.06 -12.23 -6.44
CA HIS A 9 4.90 -12.27 -5.58
C HIS A 9 3.84 -11.44 -6.30
N ARG A 10 3.17 -12.09 -7.27
CA ARG A 10 1.80 -11.75 -7.55
C ARG A 10 1.06 -12.09 -6.26
N TYR A 11 1.03 -11.16 -5.32
CA TYR A 11 -0.08 -11.07 -4.40
C TYR A 11 -1.30 -10.90 -5.30
N GLY A 12 -1.88 -12.04 -5.69
CA GLY A 12 -3.26 -12.14 -6.12
C GLY A 12 -4.07 -11.79 -4.90
N SER A 13 -4.05 -10.50 -4.53
CA SER A 13 -4.74 -10.00 -3.39
C SER A 13 -6.21 -10.21 -3.71
N LYS A 14 -6.79 -11.18 -3.02
CA LYS A 14 -8.23 -11.38 -2.89
C LYS A 14 -8.79 -10.22 -2.05
N PHE A 15 -8.49 -8.97 -2.40
CA PHE A 15 -9.39 -7.88 -2.11
C PHE A 15 -10.64 -8.20 -2.93
N ASN A 16 -11.59 -8.88 -2.28
CA ASN A 16 -12.96 -9.01 -2.75
C ASN A 16 -13.36 -7.66 -3.35
N ARG A 17 -13.64 -7.61 -4.65
CA ARG A 17 -13.98 -6.39 -5.41
C ARG A 17 -15.26 -5.67 -4.90
N GLY A 18 -15.75 -6.00 -3.71
CA GLY A 18 -16.91 -5.41 -3.05
C GLY A 18 -16.83 -5.39 -1.51
N ALA A 19 -15.66 -5.57 -0.88
CA ALA A 19 -15.54 -5.40 0.56
C ALA A 19 -15.43 -3.91 0.91
N ILE A 20 -16.48 -3.35 1.51
CA ILE A 20 -16.43 -2.01 2.10
C ILE A 20 -15.69 -2.13 3.42
N VAL A 21 -14.50 -1.52 3.49
CA VAL A 21 -13.70 -1.44 4.72
C VAL A 21 -13.88 -0.06 5.31
N THR A 22 -14.52 0.02 6.48
CA THR A 22 -14.61 1.27 7.25
C THR A 22 -13.41 1.35 8.17
N PHE A 23 -12.63 2.42 8.06
CA PHE A 23 -11.51 2.70 8.96
C PHE A 23 -11.66 4.11 9.55
N ALA A 24 -11.32 4.24 10.83
CA ALA A 24 -11.28 5.54 11.49
C ALA A 24 -9.95 6.23 11.13
N ALA A 25 -10.02 7.27 10.30
CA ALA A 25 -8.89 8.15 10.04
C ALA A 25 -9.09 9.49 10.77
N ASN A 26 -8.03 10.05 11.35
CA ASN A 26 -8.04 11.40 11.90
C ASN A 26 -8.43 12.41 10.79
N PRO A 27 -9.28 13.43 11.06
CA PRO A 27 -9.65 14.47 10.09
C PRO A 27 -8.49 15.08 9.30
N ALA A 28 -7.33 15.30 9.93
CA ALA A 28 -6.15 15.83 9.23
C ALA A 28 -5.63 14.87 8.15
N LEU A 29 -5.64 13.57 8.42
CA LEU A 29 -5.23 12.54 7.46
C LEU A 29 -6.26 12.42 6.33
N GLN A 30 -7.55 12.48 6.65
CA GLN A 30 -8.63 12.45 5.64
C GLN A 30 -8.49 13.60 4.64
N LYS A 31 -8.17 14.81 5.13
CA LYS A 31 -7.94 15.98 4.28
C LYS A 31 -6.74 15.75 3.36
N ARG A 32 -5.58 15.37 3.90
CA ARG A 32 -4.36 15.13 3.10
C ARG A 32 -4.55 14.05 2.05
N LEU A 33 -5.25 12.97 2.40
CA LEU A 33 -5.55 11.88 1.47
C LEU A 33 -6.47 12.37 0.34
N ARG A 34 -7.47 13.20 0.66
CA ARG A 34 -8.37 13.77 -0.35
C ARG A 34 -7.62 14.72 -1.28
N ASP A 35 -6.80 15.62 -0.74
CA ASP A 35 -6.02 16.58 -1.53
C ASP A 35 -5.06 15.81 -2.47
N ALA A 36 -4.35 14.80 -1.96
CA ALA A 36 -3.47 13.95 -2.76
C ALA A 36 -4.22 13.16 -3.85
N ALA A 37 -5.45 12.68 -3.56
CA ALA A 37 -6.27 12.01 -4.56
C ALA A 37 -6.71 12.97 -5.68
N ILE A 38 -7.09 14.20 -5.33
CA ILE A 38 -7.45 15.25 -6.30
C ILE A 38 -6.25 15.59 -7.19
N ASP A 39 -5.08 15.83 -6.60
CA ASP A 39 -3.86 16.18 -7.33
C ASP A 39 -3.43 15.07 -8.29
N ALA A 40 -3.64 13.81 -7.90
CA ALA A 40 -3.35 12.64 -8.73
C ALA A 40 -4.45 12.33 -9.77
N GLY A 41 -5.60 13.01 -9.73
CA GLY A 41 -6.76 12.68 -10.56
C GLY A 41 -7.38 11.31 -10.26
N LEU A 42 -7.23 10.83 -9.03
CA LEU A 42 -7.67 9.49 -8.58
C LEU A 42 -8.85 9.59 -7.63
N SER A 43 -9.57 8.47 -7.46
CA SER A 43 -10.51 8.33 -6.35
C SER A 43 -9.77 8.22 -5.02
N VAL A 44 -10.39 8.67 -3.91
CA VAL A 44 -9.80 8.58 -2.56
C VAL A 44 -9.45 7.14 -2.20
N SER A 45 -10.28 6.17 -2.58
CA SER A 45 -10.04 4.74 -2.33
C SER A 45 -8.83 4.22 -3.10
N GLU A 46 -8.58 4.73 -4.30
CA GLU A 46 -7.47 4.32 -5.16
C GLU A 46 -6.14 4.94 -4.70
N ALA A 47 -6.16 6.22 -4.33
CA ALA A 47 -5.01 6.86 -3.68
C ALA A 47 -4.64 6.14 -2.37
N LEU A 48 -5.64 5.78 -1.57
CA LEU A 48 -5.42 5.03 -0.32
C LEU A 48 -4.80 3.65 -0.59
N ARG A 49 -5.32 2.94 -1.60
CA ARG A 49 -4.78 1.63 -1.98
C ARG A 49 -3.30 1.72 -2.33
N GLN A 50 -2.91 2.70 -3.15
CA GLN A 50 -1.51 2.88 -3.53
C GLN A 50 -0.62 3.20 -2.32
N ILE A 51 -1.11 4.01 -1.38
CA ILE A 51 -0.39 4.31 -0.13
C ILE A 51 -0.20 3.05 0.72
N ILE A 52 -1.24 2.22 0.85
CA ILE A 52 -1.17 0.97 1.61
C ILE A 52 -0.20 0.00 0.94
N ASP A 53 -0.27 -0.16 -0.38
CA ASP A 53 0.63 -1.04 -1.12
C ASP A 53 2.09 -0.62 -0.91
N TYR A 54 2.40 0.68 -1.01
CA TYR A 54 3.73 1.21 -0.72
C TYR A 54 4.18 1.01 0.73
N ALA A 55 3.28 1.21 1.70
CA ALA A 55 3.60 1.03 3.11
C ALA A 55 3.89 -0.44 3.46
N LEU A 56 3.15 -1.37 2.86
CA LEU A 56 3.38 -2.80 3.03
C LEU A 56 4.73 -3.22 2.45
N ASP A 57 5.07 -2.75 1.24
CA ASP A 57 6.37 -3.02 0.61
C ASP A 57 7.53 -2.49 1.48
N ALA A 58 7.37 -1.32 2.09
CA ALA A 58 8.36 -0.75 3.00
C ALA A 58 8.53 -1.58 4.28
N LEU A 59 7.42 -2.02 4.89
CA LEU A 59 7.45 -2.87 6.09
C LEU A 59 8.08 -4.24 5.80
N GLU A 60 7.79 -4.85 4.64
CA GLU A 60 8.44 -6.09 4.23
C GLU A 60 9.95 -5.90 4.06
N SER A 61 10.37 -4.77 3.48
CA SER A 61 11.79 -4.43 3.31
C SER A 61 12.52 -4.20 4.63
N GLU A 62 11.86 -3.61 5.63
CA GLU A 62 12.41 -3.48 6.98
C GLU A 62 12.51 -4.83 7.69
N ALA A 63 11.48 -5.67 7.58
CA ALA A 63 11.46 -7.01 8.18
C ALA A 63 12.54 -7.94 7.60
N ASP A 64 12.86 -7.81 6.31
CA ASP A 64 13.95 -8.55 5.68
C ASP A 64 15.35 -8.05 6.10
N ASN A 65 15.49 -6.75 6.41
CA ASN A 65 16.73 -6.18 6.94
C ASN A 65 17.00 -6.59 8.39
N GLU A 66 15.97 -6.77 9.22
CA GLU A 66 16.15 -7.24 10.60
C GLU A 66 16.61 -8.71 10.69
N LYS A 67 16.26 -9.55 9.70
CA LYS A 67 16.67 -10.97 9.69
C LYS A 67 18.11 -11.23 9.21
N GLN A 68 18.81 -10.19 8.73
CA GLN A 68 20.20 -10.29 8.26
C GLN A 68 21.24 -9.73 9.27
N LYS A 69 20.80 -9.26 10.44
CA LYS A 69 21.68 -8.94 11.59
C LYS A 69 21.72 -10.10 12.57
#